data_AF-G5GL47-F1
#
_entry.id   AF-G5GL47-F1
#
_cell.length_a   1.000
_cell.length_b   1.000
_cell.length_c   1.000
_cell.angle_alpha   90.00
_cell.angle_beta   90.00
_cell.angle_gamma   90.00
#
_symmetry.space_group_name_H-M   'P 1'
#
loop_
_entity.id
_entity.type
_entity.pdbx_description
1 polymer ?
#
loop_
_entity_poly.entity_id
_entity_poly.type
_entity_poly.pdbx_seq_one_letter_code
_entity_poly.pdbx_strand_id
1 'polypeptide(L)'
;LERKGVETEKGNINREIKKHNSIVRAVRERIAELTSWLNDFTKVLFEKYEQYKEEKKEEYENKAELFNLYEYISIYYDLQGEKARKLNPYASNKKISADLNRFSKARIYLSDNRLQTIADLQGKITELQGKNKNIYQDIKTKTQRIETLHQCLVYADIIKANRKVYEEWKGKSFLFKDSFYNAHQEEIDKYQRAKGRIEKLSGESALKAKSWKKEIESLESEISKLNRQSQSIKEEYEQINHIKYAVKTVNDDYGIDLSIEIDKAIKRGEKPSVIAQIKKYQEQQEAYEKRKDKTKDYYRKEER
;
A
#
# COMPACT_ATOMS: atom_id res chain seq x y z
N LEU A 1 4.55 -33.43 9.98
CA LEU A 1 3.10 -33.25 10.15
C LEU A 1 2.57 -32.30 9.08
N GLU A 2 3.02 -31.03 9.03
CA GLU A 2 2.67 -30.08 7.93
C GLU A 2 3.00 -30.59 6.51
N ARG A 3 4.20 -31.14 6.26
CA ARG A 3 4.54 -31.77 4.95
C ARG A 3 3.71 -33.01 4.62
N LYS A 4 2.99 -33.56 5.59
CA LYS A 4 2.08 -34.70 5.44
C LYS A 4 0.60 -34.25 5.42
N GLY A 5 0.33 -32.95 5.27
CA GLY A 5 -1.03 -32.40 5.19
C GLY A 5 -1.79 -32.31 6.52
N VAL A 6 -1.15 -32.63 7.65
CA VAL A 6 -1.79 -32.53 8.97
C VAL A 6 -1.61 -31.11 9.49
N GLU A 7 -2.73 -30.41 9.71
CA GLU A 7 -2.72 -29.09 10.33
C GLU A 7 -2.09 -29.15 11.71
N THR A 8 -1.12 -28.28 11.94
CA THR A 8 -0.54 -28.05 13.25
C THR A 8 -0.89 -26.64 13.69
N GLU A 9 -1.04 -26.43 15.00
CA GLU A 9 -1.24 -25.10 15.59
C GLU A 9 -0.20 -24.09 15.06
N LYS A 10 1.09 -24.50 15.05
CA LYS A 10 2.20 -23.75 14.45
C LYS A 10 2.02 -23.45 12.96
N GLY A 11 1.48 -24.38 12.19
CA GLY A 11 1.27 -24.21 10.75
C GLY A 11 0.07 -23.34 10.41
N ASN A 12 -0.99 -23.39 11.22
CA ASN A 12 -2.12 -22.47 11.13
C ASN A 12 -1.68 -21.04 11.40
N ILE A 13 -0.89 -20.83 12.46
CA ILE A 13 -0.29 -19.53 12.78
C ILE A 13 0.62 -19.03 11.64
N ASN A 14 1.48 -19.88 11.08
CA ASN A 14 2.32 -19.51 9.93
C ASN A 14 1.51 -19.17 8.67
N ARG A 15 0.38 -19.85 8.43
CA ARG A 15 -0.55 -19.52 7.33
C ARG A 15 -1.18 -18.15 7.53
N GLU A 16 -1.65 -17.86 8.74
CA GLU A 16 -2.22 -16.55 9.07
C GLU A 16 -1.19 -15.43 8.97
N ILE A 17 0.03 -15.62 9.50
CA ILE A 17 1.14 -14.66 9.36
C ILE A 17 1.44 -14.38 7.88
N LYS A 18 1.48 -15.41 7.02
CA LYS A 18 1.69 -15.22 5.57
C LYS A 18 0.57 -14.41 4.93
N LYS A 19 -0.69 -14.70 5.29
CA LYS A 19 -1.87 -13.96 4.80
C LYS A 19 -1.83 -12.50 5.25
N HIS A 20 -1.47 -12.24 6.50
CA HIS A 20 -1.32 -10.89 7.04
C HIS A 20 -0.19 -10.12 6.35
N ASN A 21 0.97 -10.74 6.19
CA ASN A 21 2.10 -10.15 5.47
C ASN A 21 1.78 -9.86 3.99
N SER A 22 0.97 -10.69 3.32
CA SER A 22 0.58 -10.43 1.93
C SER A 22 -0.36 -9.23 1.81
N ILE A 23 -1.28 -9.03 2.75
CA ILE A 23 -2.17 -7.86 2.77
C ILE A 23 -1.35 -6.57 2.90
N VAL A 24 -0.45 -6.49 3.89
CA VAL A 24 0.36 -5.29 4.11
C VAL A 24 1.29 -4.99 2.92
N ARG A 25 1.82 -6.04 2.28
CA ARG A 25 2.63 -5.90 1.06
C ARG A 25 1.81 -5.37 -0.11
N ALA A 26 0.63 -5.93 -0.36
CA ALA A 26 -0.26 -5.48 -1.42
C ALA A 26 -0.71 -4.02 -1.22
N VAL A 27 -0.96 -3.62 0.03
CA VAL A 27 -1.21 -2.22 0.37
C VAL A 27 0.00 -1.38 -0.02
N ARG A 28 1.21 -1.75 0.45
CA ARG A 28 2.46 -1.01 0.16
C ARG A 28 2.71 -0.82 -1.34
N GLU A 29 2.46 -1.83 -2.16
CA GLU A 29 2.59 -1.76 -3.62
C GLU A 29 1.63 -0.72 -4.21
N ARG A 30 0.34 -0.76 -3.81
CA ARG A 30 -0.65 0.25 -4.23
C ARG A 30 -0.27 1.68 -3.81
N ILE A 31 0.33 1.86 -2.62
CA ILE A 31 0.84 3.17 -2.18
C ILE A 31 1.91 3.66 -3.15
N ALA A 32 2.89 2.82 -3.47
CA ALA A 32 4.00 3.20 -4.33
C ALA A 32 3.52 3.61 -5.74
N GLU A 33 2.57 2.86 -6.30
CA GLU A 33 1.95 3.18 -7.60
C GLU A 33 1.19 4.52 -7.60
N LEU A 34 0.52 4.84 -6.48
CA LEU A 34 -0.21 6.10 -6.31
C LEU A 34 0.74 7.28 -6.11
N THR A 35 1.75 7.12 -5.27
CA THR A 35 2.78 8.13 -5.04
C THR A 35 3.56 8.42 -6.33
N SER A 36 3.94 7.39 -7.09
CA SER A 36 4.60 7.57 -8.39
C SER A 36 3.72 8.37 -9.35
N TRP A 37 2.45 7.97 -9.49
CA TRP A 37 1.51 8.66 -10.35
C TRP A 37 1.32 10.13 -9.96
N LEU A 38 1.19 10.45 -8.68
CA LEU A 38 1.05 11.84 -8.24
C LEU A 38 2.32 12.66 -8.48
N ASN A 39 3.49 12.07 -8.28
CA ASN A 39 4.76 12.75 -8.57
C ASN A 39 4.87 13.07 -10.07
N ASP A 40 4.59 12.09 -10.93
CA ASP A 40 4.59 12.29 -12.38
C ASP A 40 3.56 13.34 -12.79
N PHE A 41 2.37 13.27 -12.22
CA PHE A 41 1.29 14.22 -12.49
C PHE A 41 1.65 15.64 -12.06
N THR A 42 2.19 15.80 -10.84
CA THR A 42 2.62 17.10 -10.31
C THR A 42 3.72 17.72 -11.17
N LYS A 43 4.66 16.90 -11.67
CA LYS A 43 5.73 17.36 -12.56
C LYS A 43 5.18 17.87 -13.89
N VAL A 44 4.31 17.11 -14.55
CA VAL A 44 3.66 17.52 -15.82
C VAL A 44 2.86 18.81 -15.62
N LEU A 45 2.12 18.91 -14.51
CA LEU A 45 1.35 20.11 -14.20
C LEU A 45 2.25 21.32 -13.92
N PHE A 46 3.34 21.14 -13.19
CA PHE A 46 4.28 22.22 -12.84
C PHE A 46 4.99 22.75 -14.08
N GLU A 47 5.46 21.86 -14.98
CA GLU A 47 6.06 22.24 -16.25
C GLU A 47 5.08 23.06 -17.12
N LYS A 48 3.79 22.67 -17.16
CA LYS A 48 2.75 23.42 -17.88
C LYS A 48 2.46 24.78 -17.25
N TYR A 49 2.48 24.88 -15.92
CA TYR A 49 2.27 26.13 -15.19
C TYR A 49 3.44 27.12 -15.36
N GLU A 50 4.69 26.65 -15.26
CA GLU A 50 5.87 27.52 -15.42
C GLU A 50 6.00 28.05 -16.86
N GLN A 51 5.72 27.22 -17.88
CA GLN A 51 5.62 27.68 -19.27
C GLN A 51 4.61 28.83 -19.43
N TYR A 52 3.44 28.69 -18.81
CA TYR A 52 2.39 29.71 -18.84
C TYR A 52 2.80 31.01 -18.13
N LYS A 53 3.56 30.90 -17.03
CA LYS A 53 4.03 32.03 -16.21
C LYS A 53 5.17 32.81 -16.86
N GLU A 54 6.14 32.11 -17.45
CA GLU A 54 7.30 32.73 -18.14
C GLU A 54 6.89 33.53 -19.37
N GLU A 55 5.84 33.12 -20.09
CA GLU A 55 5.36 33.80 -21.30
C GLU A 55 4.56 35.09 -21.02
N LYS A 56 4.11 35.35 -19.77
CA LYS A 56 3.03 36.33 -19.48
C LYS A 56 3.33 37.44 -18.48
N LYS A 57 4.38 37.36 -17.66
CA LYS A 57 4.83 38.44 -16.74
C LYS A 57 3.71 39.16 -15.94
N GLU A 58 2.66 38.45 -15.51
CA GLU A 58 1.63 38.97 -14.60
C GLU A 58 1.33 37.97 -13.47
N GLU A 59 0.99 38.52 -12.31
CA GLU A 59 0.89 37.88 -11.00
C GLU A 59 -0.49 37.19 -10.84
N TYR A 60 -0.51 35.86 -10.84
CA TYR A 60 -1.68 35.07 -10.43
C TYR A 60 -1.44 34.56 -9.00
N GLU A 61 -2.18 35.10 -8.04
CA GLU A 61 -1.99 34.78 -6.62
C GLU A 61 -2.55 33.41 -6.20
N ASN A 62 -3.44 32.77 -6.98
CA ASN A 62 -4.13 31.57 -6.49
C ASN A 62 -3.87 30.31 -7.32
N LYS A 63 -2.79 29.61 -6.96
CA LYS A 63 -2.45 28.24 -7.39
C LYS A 63 -3.61 27.25 -7.16
N ALA A 64 -4.50 27.48 -6.19
CA ALA A 64 -5.48 26.50 -5.71
C ALA A 64 -6.68 26.20 -6.65
N GLU A 65 -7.10 27.15 -7.49
CA GLU A 65 -8.32 27.00 -8.32
C GLU A 65 -8.12 26.04 -9.50
N LEU A 66 -6.90 25.92 -10.03
CA LEU A 66 -6.55 25.00 -11.15
C LEU A 66 -6.45 23.52 -10.74
N PHE A 67 -6.45 23.21 -9.44
CA PHE A 67 -6.19 21.86 -8.92
C PHE A 67 -7.31 21.31 -8.06
N ASN A 68 -8.53 21.82 -8.23
CA ASN A 68 -9.68 21.43 -7.42
C ASN A 68 -10.20 20.03 -7.78
N LEU A 69 -10.02 19.07 -6.87
CA LEU A 69 -10.44 17.67 -7.02
C LEU A 69 -11.95 17.53 -7.21
N TYR A 70 -12.74 18.42 -6.62
CA TYR A 70 -14.18 18.39 -6.83
C TYR A 70 -14.46 18.60 -8.31
N GLU A 71 -13.91 19.65 -8.94
CA GLU A 71 -14.14 19.93 -10.36
C GLU A 71 -13.75 18.75 -11.26
N TYR A 72 -12.58 18.14 -11.04
CA TYR A 72 -12.18 16.91 -11.75
C TYR A 72 -13.23 15.79 -11.65
N ILE A 73 -13.75 15.55 -10.44
CA ILE A 73 -14.77 14.52 -10.22
C ILE A 73 -16.11 14.86 -10.91
N SER A 74 -16.49 16.14 -10.97
CA SER A 74 -17.68 16.60 -11.70
C SER A 74 -17.53 16.42 -13.21
N ILE A 75 -16.42 16.91 -13.77
CA ILE A 75 -16.14 16.80 -15.21
C ILE A 75 -16.08 15.34 -15.64
N TYR A 76 -15.42 14.49 -14.84
CA TYR A 76 -15.39 13.05 -15.08
C TYR A 76 -16.79 12.43 -15.11
N TYR A 77 -17.67 12.81 -14.18
CA TYR A 77 -19.03 12.29 -14.13
C TYR A 77 -19.85 12.67 -15.37
N ASP A 78 -19.73 13.93 -15.83
CA ASP A 78 -20.39 14.40 -17.03
C ASP A 78 -19.91 13.64 -18.28
N LEU A 79 -18.59 13.42 -18.41
CA LEU A 79 -18.00 12.60 -19.47
C LEU A 79 -18.56 11.17 -19.49
N GLN A 80 -18.70 10.55 -18.32
CA GLN A 80 -19.28 9.21 -18.22
C GLN A 80 -20.77 9.22 -18.61
N GLY A 81 -21.50 10.28 -18.29
CA GLY A 81 -22.88 10.51 -18.72
C GLY A 81 -23.01 10.56 -20.25
N GLU A 82 -22.16 11.34 -20.93
CA GLU A 82 -22.14 11.40 -22.40
C GLU A 82 -21.84 10.03 -23.03
N LYS A 83 -20.89 9.27 -22.45
CA LYS A 83 -20.59 7.90 -22.88
C LYS A 83 -21.79 6.97 -22.66
N ALA A 84 -22.54 7.12 -21.57
CA ALA A 84 -23.71 6.30 -21.28
C ALA A 84 -24.87 6.57 -22.24
N ARG A 85 -25.11 7.83 -22.63
CA ARG A 85 -26.19 8.20 -23.57
C ARG A 85 -26.03 7.58 -24.96
N LYS A 86 -24.81 7.20 -25.34
CA LYS A 86 -24.52 6.50 -26.61
C LYS A 86 -24.84 5.00 -26.58
N LEU A 87 -25.17 4.45 -25.41
CA LEU A 87 -25.51 3.03 -25.24
C LEU A 87 -27.01 2.80 -25.45
N ASN A 88 -27.40 1.52 -25.61
CA ASN A 88 -28.81 1.15 -25.59
C ASN A 88 -29.48 1.49 -24.23
N PRO A 89 -30.81 1.67 -24.18
CA PRO A 89 -31.50 2.16 -22.98
C PRO A 89 -31.20 1.38 -21.69
N TYR A 90 -31.18 0.04 -21.78
CA TYR A 90 -30.91 -0.81 -20.61
C TYR A 90 -29.47 -0.65 -20.10
N ALA A 91 -28.49 -0.72 -21.01
CA ALA A 91 -27.08 -0.54 -20.68
C ALA A 91 -26.77 0.88 -20.18
N SER A 92 -27.41 1.90 -20.78
CA SER A 92 -27.31 3.30 -20.38
C SER A 92 -27.78 3.51 -18.94
N ASN A 93 -28.99 3.05 -18.60
CA ASN A 93 -29.54 3.18 -17.25
C ASN A 93 -28.67 2.50 -16.19
N LYS A 94 -28.18 1.28 -16.48
CA LYS A 94 -27.28 0.56 -15.59
C LYS A 94 -25.96 1.32 -15.37
N LYS A 95 -25.39 1.89 -16.44
CA LYS A 95 -24.15 2.66 -16.36
C LYS A 95 -24.33 3.97 -15.58
N ILE A 96 -25.38 4.74 -15.86
CA ILE A 96 -25.70 6.00 -15.17
C ILE A 96 -25.84 5.76 -13.66
N SER A 97 -26.58 4.72 -13.26
CA SER A 97 -26.74 4.38 -11.84
C SER A 97 -25.40 4.03 -11.17
N ALA A 98 -24.57 3.23 -11.83
CA ALA A 98 -23.25 2.85 -11.31
C ALA A 98 -22.30 4.06 -11.20
N ASP A 99 -22.29 4.94 -12.20
CA ASP A 99 -21.42 6.11 -12.22
C ASP A 99 -21.89 7.19 -11.23
N LEU A 100 -23.20 7.34 -11.00
CA LEU A 100 -23.74 8.22 -9.96
C LEU A 100 -23.29 7.76 -8.56
N ASN A 101 -23.35 6.46 -8.29
CA ASN A 101 -22.87 5.89 -7.03
C ASN A 101 -21.36 6.14 -6.84
N ARG A 102 -20.56 5.97 -7.90
CA ARG A 102 -19.12 6.27 -7.89
C ARG A 102 -18.81 7.74 -7.66
N PHE A 103 -19.54 8.64 -8.33
CA PHE A 103 -19.43 10.08 -8.16
C PHE A 103 -19.74 10.50 -6.72
N SER A 104 -20.86 10.02 -6.17
CA SER A 104 -21.27 10.29 -4.79
C SER A 104 -20.22 9.81 -3.79
N LYS A 105 -19.72 8.57 -3.93
CA LYS A 105 -18.65 8.03 -3.08
C LYS A 105 -17.37 8.86 -3.13
N ALA A 106 -16.94 9.28 -4.32
CA ALA A 106 -15.76 10.13 -4.47
C ALA A 106 -15.97 11.50 -3.78
N ARG A 107 -17.14 12.12 -3.95
CA ARG A 107 -17.49 13.40 -3.30
C ARG A 107 -17.54 13.33 -1.78
N ILE A 108 -18.14 12.26 -1.25
CA ILE A 108 -18.17 11.99 0.19
C ILE A 108 -16.75 11.78 0.71
N TYR A 109 -15.94 10.96 0.04
CA TYR A 109 -14.55 10.72 0.45
C TYR A 109 -13.71 12.00 0.49
N LEU A 110 -13.80 12.84 -0.55
CA LEU A 110 -13.13 14.14 -0.59
C LEU A 110 -13.59 15.03 0.59
N SER A 111 -14.90 15.06 0.86
CA SER A 111 -15.49 15.86 1.95
C SER A 111 -15.04 15.39 3.33
N ASP A 112 -15.20 14.10 3.62
CA ASP A 112 -14.88 13.51 4.92
C ASP A 112 -13.39 13.69 5.28
N ASN A 113 -12.52 13.72 4.26
CA ASN A 113 -11.08 13.89 4.41
C ASN A 113 -10.59 15.32 4.13
N ARG A 114 -11.49 16.27 3.86
CA ARG A 114 -11.18 17.68 3.55
C ARG A 114 -10.16 17.84 2.41
N LEU A 115 -10.30 17.03 1.36
CA LEU A 115 -9.39 17.00 0.22
C LEU A 115 -9.93 17.90 -0.90
N GLN A 116 -9.43 19.13 -0.97
CA GLN A 116 -9.84 20.09 -1.99
C GLN A 116 -8.92 20.05 -3.21
N THR A 117 -7.62 19.87 -2.99
CA THR A 117 -6.59 20.01 -4.01
C THR A 117 -5.77 18.73 -4.21
N ILE A 118 -5.05 18.66 -5.33
CA ILE A 118 -4.04 17.61 -5.57
C ILE A 118 -2.98 17.57 -4.46
N ALA A 119 -2.63 18.72 -3.87
CA ALA A 119 -1.70 18.78 -2.75
C ALA A 119 -2.29 18.13 -1.48
N ASP A 120 -3.57 18.34 -1.20
CA ASP A 120 -4.26 17.68 -0.08
C ASP A 120 -4.28 16.16 -0.27
N LEU A 121 -4.55 15.70 -1.50
CA LEU A 121 -4.51 14.27 -1.84
C LEU A 121 -3.10 13.67 -1.69
N GLN A 122 -2.06 14.41 -2.09
CA GLN A 122 -0.67 14.01 -1.86
C GLN A 122 -0.34 13.91 -0.37
N GLY A 123 -0.80 14.88 0.43
CA GLY A 123 -0.68 14.87 1.89
C GLY A 123 -1.33 13.63 2.50
N LYS A 124 -2.57 13.33 2.08
CA LYS A 124 -3.31 12.14 2.51
C LYS A 124 -2.61 10.83 2.13
N ILE A 125 -2.09 10.72 0.90
CA ILE A 125 -1.35 9.52 0.47
C ILE A 125 -0.07 9.34 1.31
N THR A 126 0.63 10.44 1.62
CA THR A 126 1.83 10.43 2.46
C THR A 126 1.50 10.01 3.91
N GLU A 127 0.40 10.49 4.46
CA GLU A 127 -0.11 10.08 5.77
C GLU A 127 -0.39 8.56 5.82
N LEU A 128 -1.14 8.05 4.84
CA LEU A 128 -1.46 6.63 4.72
C LEU A 128 -0.19 5.78 4.52
N GLN A 129 0.80 6.28 3.78
CA GLN A 129 2.10 5.65 3.61
C GLN A 129 2.85 5.53 4.94
N GLY A 130 2.85 6.59 5.75
CA GLY A 130 3.44 6.59 7.09
C GLY A 130 2.75 5.57 8.00
N LYS A 131 1.41 5.58 8.06
CA LYS A 131 0.62 4.62 8.84
C LYS A 131 0.90 3.18 8.43
N ASN A 132 0.88 2.87 7.13
CA ASN A 132 1.13 1.52 6.64
C ASN A 132 2.57 1.03 6.93
N LYS A 133 3.57 1.93 6.83
CA LYS A 133 4.96 1.62 7.19
C LYS A 133 5.09 1.24 8.66
N ASN A 134 4.44 1.98 9.55
CA ASN A 134 4.47 1.69 10.99
C ASN A 134 3.78 0.36 11.31
N ILE A 135 2.59 0.12 10.76
CA ILE A 135 1.85 -1.16 10.90
C ILE A 135 2.71 -2.33 10.42
N TYR A 136 3.37 -2.20 9.27
CA TYR A 136 4.25 -3.24 8.74
C TYR A 136 5.41 -3.56 9.70
N GLN A 137 6.07 -2.53 10.24
CA GLN A 137 7.20 -2.71 11.14
C GLN A 137 6.78 -3.35 12.47
N ASP A 138 5.60 -2.98 12.99
CA ASP A 138 5.04 -3.55 14.21
C ASP A 138 4.68 -5.02 14.02
N ILE A 139 3.96 -5.35 12.94
CA ILE A 139 3.63 -6.75 12.61
C ILE A 139 4.91 -7.58 12.50
N LYS A 140 5.92 -7.09 11.75
CA LYS A 140 7.20 -7.78 11.58
C LYS A 140 7.89 -8.07 12.92
N THR A 141 7.97 -7.07 13.79
CA THR A 141 8.63 -7.18 15.10
C THR A 141 7.89 -8.18 16.00
N LYS A 142 6.55 -8.10 16.05
CA LYS A 142 5.72 -9.02 16.85
C LYS A 142 5.79 -10.45 16.32
N THR A 143 5.79 -10.64 15.00
CA THR A 143 5.98 -11.97 14.37
C THR A 143 7.33 -12.58 14.75
N GLN A 144 8.43 -11.83 14.67
CA GLN A 144 9.75 -12.32 15.07
C GLN A 144 9.79 -12.71 16.56
N ARG A 145 9.09 -11.97 17.41
CA ARG A 145 8.98 -12.29 18.84
C ARG A 145 8.20 -13.60 19.05
N ILE A 146 7.06 -13.78 18.38
CA ILE A 146 6.30 -15.05 18.42
C ILE A 146 7.18 -16.22 17.97
N GLU A 147 7.93 -16.09 16.88
CA GLU A 147 8.85 -17.13 16.40
C GLU A 147 9.91 -17.50 17.44
N THR A 148 10.48 -16.50 18.13
CA THR A 148 11.44 -16.69 19.21
C THR A 148 10.81 -17.43 20.39
N LEU A 149 9.62 -17.03 20.82
CA LEU A 149 8.89 -17.67 21.92
C LEU A 149 8.51 -19.13 21.59
N HIS A 150 8.13 -19.40 20.34
CA HIS A 150 7.90 -20.76 19.87
C HIS A 150 9.17 -21.63 19.95
N GLN A 151 10.34 -21.09 19.61
CA GLN A 151 11.60 -21.81 19.78
C GLN A 151 11.87 -22.10 21.26
N CYS A 152 11.63 -21.13 22.15
CA CYS A 152 11.75 -21.34 23.59
C CYS A 152 10.82 -22.45 24.10
N LEU A 153 9.58 -22.54 23.61
CA LEU A 153 8.65 -23.62 23.95
C LEU A 153 9.17 -25.00 23.50
N VAL A 154 9.71 -25.11 22.28
CA VAL A 154 10.32 -26.36 21.79
C VAL A 154 11.49 -26.79 22.68
N TYR A 155 12.38 -25.86 23.06
CA TYR A 155 13.47 -26.17 23.96
C TYR A 155 13.01 -26.50 25.38
N ALA A 156 11.91 -25.91 25.85
CA ALA A 156 11.31 -26.25 27.13
C ALA A 156 10.79 -27.70 27.15
N ASP A 157 10.19 -28.17 26.04
CA ASP A 157 9.77 -29.57 25.90
C ASP A 157 10.97 -30.53 25.89
N ILE A 158 12.07 -30.16 25.21
CA ILE A 158 13.32 -30.95 25.24
C ILE A 158 13.87 -31.03 26.66
N ILE A 159 13.90 -29.92 27.40
CA ILE A 159 14.34 -29.91 28.80
C ILE A 159 13.45 -30.81 29.64
N LYS A 160 12.12 -30.71 29.49
CA LYS A 160 11.17 -31.54 30.23
C LYS A 160 11.37 -33.03 29.96
N ALA A 161 11.60 -33.41 28.70
CA ALA A 161 11.82 -34.80 28.29
C ALA A 161 13.12 -35.40 28.85
N ASN A 162 14.19 -34.61 28.95
CA ASN A 162 15.51 -35.07 29.40
C ASN A 162 15.82 -34.75 30.87
N ARG A 163 14.89 -34.10 31.59
CA ARG A 163 15.10 -33.61 32.96
C ARG A 163 15.53 -34.70 33.92
N LYS A 164 14.82 -35.85 33.91
CA LYS A 164 15.06 -36.93 34.87
C LYS A 164 16.48 -37.47 34.77
N VAL A 165 16.94 -37.75 33.54
CA VAL A 165 18.28 -38.25 33.25
C VAL A 165 19.34 -37.22 33.65
N TYR A 166 19.11 -35.95 33.32
CA TYR A 166 20.01 -34.86 33.70
C TYR A 166 20.14 -34.67 35.22
N GLU A 167 19.02 -34.69 35.95
CA GLU A 167 19.01 -34.55 37.40
C GLU A 167 19.68 -35.75 38.09
N GLU A 168 19.47 -36.96 37.58
CA GLU A 168 20.17 -38.16 38.04
C GLU A 168 21.68 -38.05 37.83
N TRP A 169 22.14 -37.70 36.62
CA TRP A 169 23.55 -37.46 36.33
C TRP A 169 24.17 -36.40 37.25
N LYS A 170 23.45 -35.29 37.47
CA LYS A 170 23.91 -34.20 38.33
C LYS A 170 24.08 -34.65 39.79
N GLY A 171 23.23 -35.56 40.25
CA GLY A 171 23.26 -36.13 41.60
C GLY A 171 24.20 -37.33 41.78
N LYS A 172 24.78 -37.91 40.72
CA LYS A 172 25.75 -38.99 40.86
C LYS A 172 27.01 -38.52 41.58
N SER A 173 27.54 -39.39 42.43
CA SER A 173 28.88 -39.23 43.03
C SER A 173 29.95 -39.14 41.95
N PHE A 174 31.03 -38.41 42.25
CA PHE A 174 32.18 -38.20 41.37
C PHE A 174 32.66 -39.51 40.70
N LEU A 175 32.73 -40.61 41.45
CA LEU A 175 33.21 -41.92 40.96
C LEU A 175 32.36 -42.55 39.84
N PHE A 176 31.07 -42.19 39.73
CA PHE A 176 30.16 -42.78 38.75
C PHE A 176 29.68 -41.78 37.68
N LYS A 177 30.14 -40.53 37.77
CA LYS A 177 29.59 -39.43 36.98
C LYS A 177 29.94 -39.53 35.51
N ASP A 178 31.19 -39.87 35.20
CA ASP A 178 31.67 -39.98 33.81
C ASP A 178 31.09 -41.21 33.10
N SER A 179 31.02 -42.34 33.81
CA SER A 179 30.39 -43.56 33.28
C SER A 179 28.90 -43.33 32.95
N PHE A 180 28.16 -42.70 33.87
CA PHE A 180 26.76 -42.35 33.63
C PHE A 180 26.61 -41.31 32.50
N TYR A 181 27.50 -40.32 32.43
CA TYR A 181 27.51 -39.34 31.34
C TYR A 181 27.67 -40.03 29.99
N ASN A 182 28.68 -40.90 29.85
CA ASN A 182 28.95 -41.60 28.59
C ASN A 182 27.77 -42.50 28.15
N ALA A 183 27.05 -43.10 29.11
CA ALA A 183 25.88 -43.93 28.83
C ALA A 183 24.63 -43.13 28.39
N HIS A 184 24.52 -41.87 28.82
CA HIS A 184 23.36 -40.99 28.59
C HIS A 184 23.74 -39.65 27.96
N GLN A 185 24.83 -39.65 27.19
CA GLN A 185 25.46 -38.43 26.71
C GLN A 185 24.48 -37.61 25.87
N GLU A 186 23.72 -38.27 25.01
CA GLU A 186 22.81 -37.60 24.10
C GLU A 186 21.71 -36.82 24.84
N GLU A 187 21.09 -37.42 25.86
CA GLU A 187 20.03 -36.82 26.67
C GLU A 187 20.56 -35.65 27.51
N ILE A 188 21.73 -35.84 28.13
CA ILE A 188 22.38 -34.82 28.95
C ILE A 188 22.78 -33.62 28.07
N ASP A 189 23.39 -33.86 26.91
CA ASP A 189 23.80 -32.82 25.98
C ASP A 189 22.58 -32.11 25.36
N LYS A 190 21.49 -32.83 25.06
CA LYS A 190 20.24 -32.22 24.60
C LYS A 190 19.67 -31.28 25.66
N TYR A 191 19.64 -31.70 26.92
CA TYR A 191 19.18 -30.87 28.03
C TYR A 191 20.03 -29.59 28.15
N GLN A 192 21.36 -29.73 28.23
CA GLN A 192 22.27 -28.61 28.40
C GLN A 192 22.18 -27.61 27.23
N ARG A 193 22.19 -28.11 25.99
CA ARG A 193 22.05 -27.28 24.78
C ARG A 193 20.71 -26.55 24.76
N ALA A 194 19.61 -27.23 25.08
CA ALA A 194 18.29 -26.61 25.12
C ALA A 194 18.22 -25.48 26.16
N LYS A 195 18.84 -25.67 27.33
CA LYS A 195 18.93 -24.64 28.38
C LYS A 195 19.70 -23.41 27.90
N GLY A 196 20.89 -23.60 27.32
CA GLY A 196 21.68 -22.49 26.77
C GLY A 196 20.99 -21.77 25.61
N ARG A 197 20.20 -22.49 24.80
CA ARG A 197 19.41 -21.88 23.72
C ARG A 197 18.27 -21.01 24.25
N ILE A 198 17.56 -21.45 25.29
CA ILE A 198 16.53 -20.63 25.94
C ILE A 198 17.16 -19.34 26.46
N GLU A 199 18.25 -19.43 27.22
CA GLU A 199 18.90 -18.26 27.79
C GLU A 199 19.33 -17.24 26.71
N LYS A 200 19.86 -17.74 25.58
CA LYS A 200 20.22 -16.88 24.44
C LYS A 200 19.02 -16.23 23.75
N LEU A 201 17.88 -16.90 23.70
CA LEU A 201 16.68 -16.43 22.97
C LEU A 201 15.76 -15.56 23.83
N SER A 202 15.58 -15.91 25.10
CA SER A 202 14.70 -15.19 26.04
C SER A 202 15.42 -14.15 26.87
N GLY A 203 16.75 -14.25 27.02
CA GLY A 203 17.52 -13.49 28.00
C GLY A 203 17.33 -13.97 29.44
N GLU A 204 16.63 -15.09 29.65
CA GLU A 204 16.29 -15.62 30.96
C GLU A 204 16.66 -17.09 31.09
N SER A 205 17.21 -17.47 32.24
CA SER A 205 17.57 -18.85 32.55
C SER A 205 16.38 -19.69 33.07
N ALA A 206 15.27 -19.04 33.42
CA ALA A 206 14.08 -19.68 33.97
C ALA A 206 13.11 -20.17 32.88
N LEU A 207 12.56 -21.37 33.07
CA LEU A 207 11.52 -21.93 32.21
C LEU A 207 10.17 -21.27 32.50
N LYS A 208 9.74 -20.35 31.64
CA LYS A 208 8.46 -19.62 31.79
C LYS A 208 7.45 -19.98 30.70
N ALA A 209 7.32 -21.28 30.37
CA ALA A 209 6.46 -21.76 29.29
C ALA A 209 5.01 -21.20 29.33
N LYS A 210 4.39 -21.13 30.51
CA LYS A 210 3.05 -20.55 30.68
C LYS A 210 3.01 -19.05 30.33
N SER A 211 4.06 -18.31 30.69
CA SER A 211 4.17 -16.88 30.38
C SER A 211 4.38 -16.66 28.88
N TRP A 212 5.25 -17.45 28.25
CA TRP A 212 5.50 -17.35 26.82
C TRP A 212 4.26 -17.65 25.98
N LYS A 213 3.45 -18.64 26.36
CA LYS A 213 2.16 -18.92 25.70
C LYS A 213 1.20 -17.73 25.79
N LYS A 214 1.04 -17.13 26.96
CA LYS A 214 0.22 -15.92 27.14
C LYS A 214 0.73 -14.74 26.32
N GLU A 215 2.05 -14.56 26.24
CA GLU A 215 2.67 -13.51 25.42
C GLU A 215 2.38 -13.74 23.93
N ILE A 216 2.48 -14.97 23.43
CA ILE A 216 2.12 -15.34 22.06
C ILE A 216 0.65 -14.98 21.77
N GLU A 217 -0.29 -15.42 22.61
CA GLU A 217 -1.73 -15.13 22.45
C GLU A 217 -2.01 -13.61 22.40
N SER A 218 -1.34 -12.83 23.25
CA SER A 218 -1.45 -11.37 23.24
C SER A 218 -0.91 -10.76 21.94
N LEU A 219 0.27 -11.19 21.50
CA LEU A 219 0.90 -10.70 20.27
C LEU A 219 0.08 -11.04 19.03
N GLU A 220 -0.54 -12.22 18.98
CA GLU A 220 -1.44 -12.64 17.91
C GLU A 220 -2.70 -11.77 17.84
N SER A 221 -3.30 -11.47 19.00
CA SER A 221 -4.44 -10.55 19.10
C SER A 221 -4.09 -9.14 18.61
N GLU A 222 -2.91 -8.63 18.98
CA GLU A 222 -2.41 -7.34 18.50
C GLU A 222 -2.16 -7.34 16.99
N ILE A 223 -1.53 -8.39 16.44
CA ILE A 223 -1.35 -8.55 15.00
C ILE A 223 -2.71 -8.55 14.28
N SER A 224 -3.73 -9.24 14.81
CA SER A 224 -5.07 -9.24 14.22
C SER A 224 -5.66 -7.83 14.13
N LYS A 225 -5.50 -7.01 15.18
CA LYS A 225 -5.95 -5.60 15.18
C LYS A 225 -5.20 -4.77 14.14
N LEU A 226 -3.88 -4.89 14.07
CA LEU A 226 -3.03 -4.19 13.08
C LEU A 226 -3.42 -4.55 11.64
N ASN A 227 -3.81 -5.80 11.39
CA ASN A 227 -4.27 -6.22 10.07
C ASN A 227 -5.63 -5.62 9.68
N ARG A 228 -6.56 -5.47 10.64
CA ARG A 228 -7.82 -4.75 10.39
C ARG A 228 -7.57 -3.29 10.02
N GLN A 229 -6.60 -2.65 10.67
CA GLN A 229 -6.17 -1.29 10.31
C GLN A 229 -5.56 -1.24 8.90
N SER A 230 -4.69 -2.19 8.56
CA SER A 230 -4.12 -2.31 7.20
C SER A 230 -5.21 -2.50 6.14
N GLN A 231 -6.24 -3.28 6.44
CA GLN A 231 -7.37 -3.48 5.55
C GLN A 231 -8.20 -2.20 5.35
N SER A 232 -8.41 -1.41 6.41
CA SER A 232 -9.05 -0.10 6.29
C SER A 232 -8.23 0.88 5.42
N ILE A 233 -6.90 0.88 5.58
CA ILE A 233 -5.99 1.65 4.70
C ILE A 233 -6.12 1.20 3.24
N LYS A 234 -6.25 -0.10 2.98
CA LYS A 234 -6.48 -0.64 1.63
C LYS A 234 -7.76 -0.08 1.00
N GLU A 235 -8.85 0.00 1.78
CA GLU A 235 -10.13 0.55 1.32
C GLU A 235 -10.05 2.04 1.02
N GLU A 236 -9.33 2.81 1.85
CA GLU A 236 -9.04 4.23 1.55
C GLU A 236 -8.28 4.38 0.22
N TYR A 237 -7.29 3.51 -0.04
CA TYR A 237 -6.58 3.54 -1.31
C TYR A 237 -7.44 3.19 -2.52
N GLU A 238 -8.47 2.36 -2.36
CA GLU A 238 -9.42 2.07 -3.45
C GLU A 238 -10.25 3.32 -3.81
N GLN A 239 -10.61 4.15 -2.81
CA GLN A 239 -11.26 5.45 -3.07
C GLN A 239 -10.32 6.42 -3.79
N ILE A 240 -9.07 6.52 -3.33
CA ILE A 240 -8.04 7.36 -3.96
C ILE A 240 -7.75 6.91 -5.40
N ASN A 241 -7.73 5.60 -5.67
CA ASN A 241 -7.56 5.07 -7.02
C ASN A 241 -8.68 5.49 -7.97
N HIS A 242 -9.92 5.57 -7.47
CA HIS A 242 -11.03 6.09 -8.27
C HIS A 242 -10.83 7.58 -8.61
N ILE A 243 -10.36 8.38 -7.65
CA ILE A 243 -10.02 9.80 -7.88
C ILE A 243 -8.87 9.90 -8.90
N LYS A 244 -7.83 9.08 -8.77
CA LYS A 244 -6.75 8.98 -9.77
C LYS A 244 -7.27 8.68 -11.17
N TYR A 245 -8.17 7.71 -11.30
CA TYR A 245 -8.74 7.35 -12.59
C TYR A 245 -9.57 8.48 -13.17
N ALA A 246 -10.36 9.18 -12.35
CA ALA A 246 -11.13 10.34 -12.78
C ALA A 246 -10.22 11.48 -13.25
N VAL A 247 -9.21 11.85 -12.46
CA VAL A 247 -8.20 12.87 -12.84
C VAL A 247 -7.52 12.48 -14.15
N LYS A 248 -7.06 11.24 -14.27
CA LYS A 248 -6.43 10.75 -15.50
C LYS A 248 -7.40 10.80 -16.69
N THR A 249 -8.62 10.32 -16.54
CA THR A 249 -9.61 10.27 -17.63
C THR A 249 -9.99 11.66 -18.09
N VAL A 250 -10.18 12.60 -17.16
CA VAL A 250 -10.39 14.01 -17.50
C VAL A 250 -9.18 14.46 -18.30
N ASN A 251 -7.96 14.34 -17.79
CA ASN A 251 -6.76 14.78 -18.51
C ASN A 251 -6.49 14.06 -19.84
N ASP A 252 -6.98 12.84 -20.05
CA ASP A 252 -6.81 12.10 -21.30
C ASP A 252 -7.90 12.49 -22.32
N ASP A 253 -9.17 12.58 -21.91
CA ASP A 253 -10.31 12.93 -22.78
C ASP A 253 -10.29 14.43 -23.15
N TYR A 254 -9.81 15.26 -22.25
CA TYR A 254 -9.69 16.69 -22.43
C TYR A 254 -8.27 17.06 -22.96
N GLY A 255 -7.28 16.17 -22.87
CA GLY A 255 -5.91 16.68 -22.70
C GLY A 255 -5.88 17.50 -21.40
N ILE A 256 -4.81 18.23 -21.10
CA ILE A 256 -5.04 19.45 -20.34
C ILE A 256 -5.79 20.37 -21.32
N ASP A 257 -7.14 20.40 -21.26
CA ASP A 257 -7.94 21.02 -22.35
C ASP A 257 -7.94 22.53 -22.25
N LEU A 258 -6.95 23.12 -22.91
CA LEU A 258 -6.94 24.54 -23.21
C LEU A 258 -8.20 24.98 -23.98
N SER A 259 -8.98 24.07 -24.61
CA SER A 259 -10.24 24.42 -25.29
C SER A 259 -11.38 24.75 -24.30
N ILE A 260 -11.44 24.09 -23.14
CA ILE A 260 -12.35 24.51 -22.05
C ILE A 260 -11.95 25.87 -21.51
N GLU A 261 -10.65 26.11 -21.35
CA GLU A 261 -10.16 27.39 -20.84
C GLU A 261 -10.38 28.52 -21.85
N ILE A 262 -10.30 28.24 -23.17
CA ILE A 262 -10.71 29.15 -24.26
C ILE A 262 -12.21 29.48 -24.16
N ASP A 263 -13.07 28.48 -24.04
CA ASP A 263 -14.52 28.69 -23.98
C ASP A 263 -14.94 29.44 -22.72
N LYS A 264 -14.28 29.16 -21.58
CA LYS A 264 -14.46 29.93 -20.35
C LYS A 264 -13.88 31.34 -20.45
N ALA A 265 -12.76 31.55 -21.13
CA ALA A 265 -12.15 32.87 -21.33
C ALA A 265 -13.01 33.75 -22.26
N ILE A 266 -13.57 33.16 -23.32
CA ILE A 266 -14.55 33.82 -24.20
C ILE A 266 -15.80 34.21 -23.40
N LYS A 267 -16.33 33.31 -22.56
CA LYS A 267 -17.49 33.59 -21.71
C LYS A 267 -17.21 34.60 -20.59
N ARG A 268 -15.96 34.71 -20.13
CA ARG A 268 -15.48 35.72 -19.17
C ARG A 268 -15.19 37.09 -19.81
N GLY A 269 -15.29 37.20 -21.14
CA GLY A 269 -15.05 38.46 -21.87
C GLY A 269 -13.57 38.80 -22.02
N GLU A 270 -12.69 37.80 -22.00
CA GLU A 270 -11.25 38.03 -22.11
C GLU A 270 -10.83 38.52 -23.51
N LYS A 271 -9.72 39.26 -23.55
CA LYS A 271 -9.27 39.95 -24.77
C LYS A 271 -8.89 38.96 -25.90
N PRO A 272 -9.18 39.28 -27.17
CA PRO A 272 -8.94 38.36 -28.30
C PRO A 272 -7.50 37.85 -28.46
N SER A 273 -6.51 38.60 -27.99
CA SER A 273 -5.10 38.20 -28.00
C SER A 273 -4.79 37.04 -27.05
N VAL A 274 -5.54 36.90 -25.95
CA VAL A 274 -5.40 35.79 -24.98
C VAL A 274 -5.98 34.51 -25.58
N ILE A 275 -7.16 34.60 -26.19
CA ILE A 275 -7.82 33.49 -26.89
C ILE A 275 -6.97 33.01 -28.08
N ALA A 276 -6.31 33.93 -28.81
CA ALA A 276 -5.44 33.60 -29.94
C ALA A 276 -4.16 32.86 -29.52
N GLN A 277 -3.63 33.15 -28.33
CA GLN A 277 -2.42 32.50 -27.82
C GLN A 277 -2.71 31.08 -27.33
N ILE A 278 -3.86 30.88 -26.68
CA ILE A 278 -4.29 29.55 -26.24
C ILE A 278 -4.53 28.62 -27.44
N LYS A 279 -5.09 29.14 -28.53
CA LYS A 279 -5.25 28.40 -29.81
C LYS A 279 -3.92 28.01 -30.46
N LYS A 280 -2.92 28.92 -30.44
CA LYS A 280 -1.59 28.66 -31.02
C LYS A 280 -0.83 27.55 -30.29
N TYR A 281 -1.06 27.40 -28.99
CA TYR A 281 -0.47 26.34 -28.17
C TYR A 281 -1.10 24.97 -28.44
N GLN A 282 -2.42 24.93 -28.69
CA GLN A 282 -3.14 23.71 -29.11
C GLN A 282 -2.58 23.15 -30.43
N GLU A 283 -2.34 24.02 -31.43
CA GLU A 283 -1.79 23.63 -32.73
C GLU A 283 -0.36 23.05 -32.64
N GLN A 284 0.46 23.52 -31.70
CA GLN A 284 1.82 23.01 -31.49
C GLN A 284 1.83 21.61 -30.85
N GLN A 285 0.89 21.31 -29.95
CA GLN A 285 0.73 19.97 -29.36
C GLN A 285 0.31 18.94 -30.41
N GLU A 286 -0.63 19.29 -31.29
CA GLU A 286 -1.05 18.41 -32.40
C GLU A 286 0.08 18.13 -33.40
N ALA A 287 0.94 19.13 -33.66
CA ALA A 287 2.13 18.95 -34.50
C ALA A 287 3.18 18.03 -33.85
N TYR A 288 3.31 18.07 -32.53
CA TYR A 288 4.23 17.21 -31.76
C TYR A 288 3.74 15.76 -31.69
N GLU A 289 2.45 15.53 -31.42
CA GLU A 289 1.84 14.18 -31.43
C GLU A 289 1.92 13.54 -32.83
N LYS A 290 1.67 14.31 -33.90
CA LYS A 290 1.89 13.85 -35.29
C LYS A 290 3.34 13.48 -35.60
N ARG A 291 4.33 14.11 -34.97
CA ARG A 291 5.76 13.74 -35.12
C ARG A 291 6.08 12.46 -34.36
N LYS A 292 5.56 12.31 -33.14
CA LYS A 292 5.72 11.13 -32.29
C LYS A 292 5.10 9.86 -32.89
N ASP A 293 3.94 9.98 -33.53
CA ASP A 293 3.32 8.84 -34.26
C ASP A 293 4.10 8.47 -35.52
N LYS A 294 4.63 9.44 -36.26
CA LYS A 294 5.55 9.18 -37.38
C LYS A 294 6.84 8.48 -36.94
N THR A 295 7.36 8.80 -35.76
CA THR A 295 8.52 8.12 -35.17
C THR A 295 8.20 6.69 -34.75
N LYS A 296 6.99 6.42 -34.21
CA LYS A 296 6.55 5.05 -33.92
C LYS A 296 6.36 4.20 -35.18
N ASP A 297 5.82 4.78 -36.26
CA ASP A 297 5.68 4.09 -37.55
C ASP A 297 7.03 3.83 -38.24
N TYR A 298 8.04 4.67 -37.99
CA TYR A 298 9.41 4.46 -38.46
C TYR A 298 10.03 3.19 -37.83
N TYR A 299 9.97 3.04 -36.50
CA TYR A 299 10.47 1.84 -35.81
C TYR A 299 9.68 0.57 -36.13
N ARG A 300 8.38 0.68 -36.44
CA ARG A 300 7.55 -0.46 -36.84
C ARG A 300 7.85 -0.99 -38.25
N LYS A 301 8.53 -0.19 -39.08
CA LYS A 301 8.99 -0.58 -40.42
C LYS A 301 10.42 -1.13 -40.43
N GLU A 302 11.25 -0.82 -39.43
CA GLU A 302 12.58 -1.43 -39.26
C GLU A 302 12.52 -2.86 -38.67
N GLU A 303 11.40 -3.24 -38.04
CA GLU A 303 11.16 -4.61 -37.50
C GLU A 303 10.42 -5.56 -38.48
N ARG A 304 10.24 -5.19 -39.75
CA ARG A 304 9.69 -6.05 -40.83
C ARG A 304 10.72 -6.30 -41.90
#